data_AF-A0AAW2VHL3-F1
#
_entry.id   AF-A0AAW2VHL3-F1
#
_cell.length_a   1.000
_cell.length_b   1.000
_cell.length_c   1.000
_cell.angle_alpha   90.00
_cell.angle_beta   90.00
_cell.angle_gamma   90.00
#
_symmetry.space_group_name_H-M   'P 1'
#
loop_
_entity.id
_entity.type
_entity.pdbx_description
1 polymer ?
#
loop_
_entity_poly.entity_id
_entity_poly.type
_entity_poly.pdbx_seq_one_letter_code
_entity_poly.pdbx_strand_id
1 'polypeptide(L)'
;MEDTPLIQFGWTEQSRPQTFHNDALVITAVLANYEVGRIFIDSGSSADILFGEAYDQMQLGDVSLEKVNTLLYGFAGEVVHLRGIVSLPLTMGT
;
A
#
# COMPACT_ATOMS: atom_id res chain seq x y z
N MET A 1 -28.01 -19.08 -15.92
CA MET A 1 -26.76 -18.81 -15.18
C MET A 1 -25.93 -17.97 -16.11
N GLU A 2 -25.89 -16.67 -15.88
CA GLU A 2 -25.11 -15.75 -16.71
C GLU A 2 -23.64 -15.91 -16.34
N ASP A 3 -22.84 -16.26 -17.34
CA ASP A 3 -21.40 -16.38 -17.27
C ASP A 3 -20.84 -14.95 -17.25
N THR A 4 -20.57 -14.41 -16.06
CA THR A 4 -19.93 -13.09 -15.93
C THR A 4 -18.53 -13.20 -16.53
N PRO A 5 -18.20 -12.41 -17.57
CA PRO A 5 -16.91 -12.52 -18.22
C PRO A 5 -15.80 -12.14 -17.24
N LEU A 6 -14.82 -13.04 -17.11
CA LEU A 6 -13.62 -12.81 -16.33
C LEU A 6 -12.80 -11.70 -17.00
N ILE A 7 -12.80 -10.50 -16.41
CA ILE A 7 -11.93 -9.41 -16.85
C ILE A 7 -10.53 -9.69 -16.29
N GLN A 8 -9.63 -10.16 -17.15
CA GLN A 8 -8.24 -10.40 -16.82
C GLN A 8 -7.35 -9.56 -17.73
N PHE A 9 -6.44 -8.77 -17.14
CA PHE A 9 -5.41 -8.08 -17.90
C PHE A 9 -4.41 -9.12 -18.45
N GLY A 10 -4.47 -9.36 -19.77
CA GLY A 10 -3.54 -10.23 -20.47
C GLY A 10 -2.35 -9.44 -21.02
N TRP A 11 -1.16 -10.08 -21.05
CA TRP A 11 0.06 -9.51 -21.64
C TRP A 11 -0.05 -9.26 -23.17
N THR A 12 -1.12 -9.73 -23.80
CA THR A 12 -1.31 -9.64 -25.26
C THR A 12 -1.75 -8.27 -25.77
N GLU A 13 -2.08 -7.30 -24.91
CA GLU A 13 -2.42 -5.91 -25.32
C GLU A 13 -1.21 -4.94 -25.36
N GLN A 14 0.01 -5.44 -25.25
CA GLN A 14 1.24 -4.63 -25.22
C GLN A 14 1.75 -4.11 -26.58
N SER A 15 0.94 -4.14 -27.64
CA SER A 15 1.33 -3.61 -28.96
C SER A 15 1.20 -2.09 -29.09
N ARG A 16 0.64 -1.40 -28.08
CA ARG A 16 0.70 0.06 -27.98
C ARG A 16 1.98 0.43 -27.22
N PRO A 17 2.72 1.48 -27.63
CA PRO A 17 3.80 2.02 -26.81
C PRO A 17 3.20 2.29 -25.43
N GLN A 18 3.60 1.50 -24.43
CA GLN A 18 3.26 1.80 -23.04
C GLN A 18 3.93 3.14 -22.76
N THR A 19 3.15 4.20 -22.76
CA THR A 19 3.55 5.41 -22.05
C THR A 19 3.66 4.96 -20.62
N PHE A 20 4.90 4.72 -20.16
CA PHE A 20 5.17 4.53 -18.75
C PHE A 20 4.71 5.82 -18.08
N HIS A 21 3.52 5.77 -17.49
CA HIS A 21 3.05 6.84 -16.63
C HIS A 21 4.03 6.86 -15.46
N ASN A 22 4.91 7.85 -15.46
CA ASN A 22 5.84 8.08 -14.36
C ASN A 22 5.20 8.96 -13.27
N ASP A 23 3.88 9.14 -13.35
CA ASP A 23 3.09 9.90 -12.40
C ASP A 23 2.82 9.04 -11.17
N ALA A 24 2.95 9.65 -10.00
CA ALA A 24 2.61 9.06 -8.72
C ALA A 24 1.13 8.61 -8.70
N LEU A 25 0.88 7.30 -8.56
CA LEU A 25 -0.47 6.82 -8.28
C LEU A 25 -0.74 6.98 -6.77
N VAL A 26 -1.69 7.84 -6.43
CA VAL A 26 -2.17 8.01 -5.06
C VAL A 26 -3.63 7.61 -5.02
N ILE A 27 -3.96 6.65 -4.15
CA ILE A 27 -5.32 6.14 -3.99
C ILE A 27 -5.87 6.42 -2.59
N THR A 28 -7.19 6.30 -2.48
CA THR A 28 -7.89 6.18 -1.20
C THR A 28 -8.33 4.73 -1.01
N ALA A 29 -8.14 4.20 0.19
CA ALA A 29 -8.59 2.85 0.54
C ALA A 29 -9.03 2.78 2.00
N VAL A 30 -9.73 1.71 2.37
CA VAL A 30 -10.10 1.45 3.76
C VAL A 30 -9.07 0.52 4.39
N LEU A 31 -8.38 1.01 5.42
CA LEU A 31 -7.41 0.27 6.20
C LEU A 31 -7.93 0.10 7.62
N ALA A 32 -8.14 -1.14 8.08
CA ALA A 32 -8.67 -1.45 9.41
C ALA A 32 -9.96 -0.67 9.77
N ASN A 33 -10.88 -0.54 8.81
CA ASN A 33 -12.14 0.23 8.90
C ASN A 33 -11.98 1.76 8.92
N TYR A 34 -10.79 2.29 8.64
CA TYR A 34 -10.55 3.73 8.48
C TYR A 34 -10.28 4.08 7.02
N GLU A 35 -10.91 5.14 6.53
CA GLU A 35 -10.59 5.69 5.22
C GLU A 35 -9.23 6.40 5.26
N VAL A 36 -8.28 5.92 4.47
CA VAL A 36 -6.95 6.51 4.32
C VAL A 36 -6.88 7.16 2.95
N GLY A 37 -6.93 8.49 2.92
CA GLY A 37 -7.10 9.27 1.69
C GLY A 37 -5.88 9.36 0.76
N ARG A 38 -4.67 9.08 1.25
CA ARG A 38 -3.41 9.27 0.50
C ARG A 38 -2.48 8.08 0.67
N ILE A 39 -2.71 7.02 -0.11
CA ILE A 39 -1.83 5.87 -0.21
C ILE A 39 -1.04 5.99 -1.51
N PHE A 40 0.28 6.17 -1.39
CA PHE A 40 1.19 6.20 -2.53
C PHE A 40 1.51 4.77 -2.98
N ILE A 41 1.26 4.47 -4.25
CA ILE A 41 1.54 3.17 -4.85
C ILE A 41 2.89 3.22 -5.56
N ASP A 42 3.87 2.56 -4.97
CA ASP A 42 5.19 2.37 -5.55
C ASP A 42 5.39 0.89 -5.90
N SER A 43 5.31 0.55 -7.20
CA SER A 43 5.53 -0.82 -7.68
C SER A 43 6.99 -1.28 -7.55
N GLY A 44 7.92 -0.37 -7.29
CA GLY A 44 9.33 -0.66 -7.03
C GLY A 44 9.66 -0.86 -5.55
N SER A 45 8.72 -0.57 -4.64
CA SER A 45 8.93 -0.76 -3.20
C SER A 45 8.84 -2.24 -2.82
N SER A 46 9.69 -2.66 -1.88
CA SER A 46 9.67 -4.02 -1.30
C SER A 46 8.84 -4.13 -0.03
N ALA A 47 8.29 -3.02 0.48
CA ALA A 47 7.56 -2.98 1.74
C ALA A 47 6.44 -1.94 1.72
N ASP A 48 5.36 -2.26 2.43
CA ASP A 48 4.29 -1.32 2.73
C ASP A 48 4.63 -0.51 4.00
N ILE A 49 4.49 0.81 3.94
CA ILE A 49 4.86 1.71 5.03
C ILE A 49 3.63 2.51 5.46
N LEU A 50 3.26 2.38 6.72
CA LEU A 50 2.28 3.24 7.37
C LEU A 50 3.00 4.26 8.25
N PHE A 51 2.74 5.55 8.05
CA PHE A 51 3.30 6.59 8.91
C PHE A 51 2.79 6.44 10.35
N GLY A 52 3.69 6.64 11.33
CA GLY A 52 3.35 6.52 12.74
C GLY A 52 2.20 7.42 13.17
N GLU A 53 2.15 8.64 12.65
CA GLU A 53 1.05 9.59 12.91
C GLU A 53 -0.30 9.08 12.39
N ALA A 54 -0.32 8.42 11.22
CA ALA A 54 -1.53 7.83 10.67
C ALA A 54 -2.00 6.66 11.55
N TYR A 55 -1.08 5.79 11.98
CA TYR A 55 -1.37 4.71 12.93
C TYR A 55 -1.96 5.24 14.25
N ASP A 56 -1.37 6.31 14.81
CA ASP A 56 -1.88 6.92 16.05
C ASP A 56 -3.28 7.53 15.87
N GLN A 57 -3.56 8.15 14.72
CA GLN A 57 -4.88 8.72 14.40
C GLN A 57 -5.96 7.65 14.15
N MET A 58 -5.57 6.47 13.67
CA MET A 58 -6.49 5.34 13.47
C MET A 58 -6.96 4.72 14.78
N GLN A 59 -6.41 5.08 15.95
CA GLN A 59 -6.91 4.68 17.27
C GLN A 59 -7.28 3.20 17.36
N LEU A 60 -6.38 2.32 16.89
CA LEU A 60 -6.65 0.89 16.68
C LEU A 60 -6.83 0.07 17.98
N GLY A 61 -7.02 0.72 19.13
CA GLY A 61 -7.28 0.09 20.42
C GLY A 61 -6.17 -0.87 20.83
N ASP A 62 -6.55 -2.12 21.08
CA ASP A 62 -5.65 -3.20 21.56
C ASP A 62 -4.74 -3.79 20.48
N VAL A 63 -4.80 -3.30 19.23
CA VAL A 63 -3.91 -3.74 18.16
C VAL A 63 -2.49 -3.25 18.46
N SER A 64 -1.68 -4.10 19.10
CA SER A 64 -0.29 -3.78 19.43
C SER A 64 0.63 -3.95 18.23
N LEU A 65 1.57 -3.02 18.08
CA LEU A 65 2.71 -3.20 17.17
C LEU A 65 3.61 -4.34 17.67
N GLU A 66 3.96 -5.25 16.76
CA GLU A 66 5.03 -6.21 17.01
C GLU A 66 6.37 -5.47 17.03
N LYS A 67 7.14 -5.66 18.11
CA LYS A 67 8.47 -5.03 18.24
C LYS A 67 9.44 -5.68 17.28
N VAL A 68 10.16 -4.84 16.52
CA VAL A 68 11.17 -5.27 15.58
C VAL A 68 12.42 -4.42 15.73
N ASN A 69 13.59 -5.00 15.42
CA ASN A 69 14.85 -4.27 15.27
C ASN A 69 15.15 -3.95 13.79
N THR A 70 14.08 -3.96 12.99
CA THR A 70 13.86 -3.50 11.62
C THR A 70 14.44 -2.13 11.25
N LEU A 71 15.48 -2.00 10.43
CA LEU A 71 15.82 -0.73 9.78
C LEU A 71 15.34 -0.72 8.33
N LEU A 72 14.70 0.37 7.90
CA LEU A 72 14.42 0.64 6.49
C LEU A 72 15.48 1.57 5.92
N TYR A 73 16.00 1.21 4.75
CA TYR A 73 17.01 1.99 4.02
C TYR A 73 16.35 2.63 2.80
N GLY A 74 16.41 3.96 2.75
CA GLY A 74 15.99 4.75 1.60
C GLY A 74 17.05 4.76 0.50
N PHE A 75 16.63 5.03 -0.72
CA PHE A 75 17.52 5.08 -1.88
C PHE A 75 18.59 6.18 -1.78
N ALA A 76 18.34 7.26 -1.06
CA ALA A 76 19.31 8.32 -0.82
C ALA A 76 20.11 8.10 0.48
N GLY A 77 20.06 6.89 1.05
CA GLY A 77 20.82 6.49 2.23
C GLY A 77 20.17 6.86 3.55
N GLU A 78 18.91 7.33 3.54
CA GLU A 78 18.14 7.52 4.75
C GLU A 78 17.96 6.20 5.49
N VAL A 79 17.99 6.27 6.82
CA VAL A 79 17.75 5.10 7.67
C VAL A 79 16.62 5.43 8.63
N VAL A 80 15.56 4.63 8.59
CA VAL A 80 14.40 4.78 9.47
C VAL A 80 14.32 3.58 10.40
N HIS A 81 14.23 3.85 11.70
CA HIS A 81 13.91 2.83 12.69
C HIS A 81 12.41 2.60 12.70
N LEU A 82 11.99 1.35 12.46
CA LEU A 82 10.59 0.98 12.54
C LEU A 82 10.10 1.04 13.99
N ARG A 83 8.93 1.64 14.21
CA ARG A 83 8.22 1.56 15.51
C ARG A 83 7.77 0.13 15.81
N GLY A 84 7.42 -0.61 14.76
CA GLY A 84 6.99 -2.01 14.81
C GLY A 84 6.33 -2.44 13.51
N ILE A 85 5.83 -3.68 13.48
CA ILE A 85 5.06 -4.24 12.37
C ILE A 85 3.63 -4.51 12.85
N VAL A 86 2.66 -4.37 11.94
CA VAL A 86 1.26 -4.70 12.20
C VAL A 86 0.61 -5.24 10.93
N SER A 87 -0.28 -6.21 11.10
CA SER A 87 -1.14 -6.73 10.03
C SER A 87 -2.51 -6.07 10.10
N LEU A 88 -2.88 -5.31 9.06
CA LEU A 88 -4.15 -4.60 8.98
C LEU A 88 -4.93 -5.06 7.73
N PRO A 89 -6.25 -5.24 7.81
CA PRO A 89 -7.05 -5.53 6.63
C PRO A 89 -7.12 -4.29 5.74
N LEU A 90 -6.88 -4.48 4.44
CA LEU A 90 -6.99 -3.45 3.41
C LEU A 90 -8.15 -3.81 2.48
N THR A 91 -9.05 -2.86 2.24
CA THR A 91 -10.12 -2.98 1.24
C THR A 91 -9.94 -1.86 0.22
N MET A 92 -9.86 -2.27 -1.06
CA MET A 92 -9.76 -1.38 -2.21
C MET A 92 -10.97 -1.59 -3.10
N GLY A 93 -11.49 -0.50 -3.66
CA GLY A 93 -12.73 -0.53 -4.44
C GLY A 93 -13.98 -0.62 -3.58
N THR A 94 -15.14 -0.57 -4.25
CA THR A 94 -16.49 -0.68 -3.68
C THR A 94 -17.19 -1.91 -4.24
#